data_AF-A0A136KWP5-F1
#
_entry.id   AF-A0A136KWP5-F1
#
_cell.length_a   1.000
_cell.length_b   1.000
_cell.length_c   1.000
_cell.angle_alpha   90.00
_cell.angle_beta   90.00
_cell.angle_gamma   90.00
#
_symmetry.space_group_name_H-M   'P 1'
#
loop_
_entity.id
_entity.type
_entity.pdbx_description
1 polymer ?
#
loop_
_entity_poly.entity_id
_entity_poly.type
_entity_poly.pdbx_seq_one_letter_code
_entity_poly.pdbx_strand_id
1 'polypeptide(L)'
;MSFLATLEAAAPFAPKLRVDANGGWSLSDAKVMLRWLAERGVDYVEQPLVEGAEDQLPQLFAGRPLPLYVDESCRFARDVPRLAGGADGVNLKLMKCGGITEALRIIAAARAHGMGR
;
A
#
# COMPACT_ATOMS: atom_id res chain seq x y z
N MET A 1 9.16 -9.46 -17.75
CA MET A 1 7.88 -10.18 -17.84
C MET A 1 6.78 -9.16 -17.55
N SER A 2 5.72 -9.08 -18.36
CA SER A 2 4.61 -8.14 -18.11
C SER A 2 3.67 -8.70 -17.03
N PHE A 3 2.94 -7.83 -16.33
CA PHE A 3 1.93 -8.24 -15.33
C PHE A 3 0.94 -9.27 -15.88
N LEU A 4 0.50 -9.10 -17.13
CA LEU A 4 -0.45 -10.02 -17.78
C LEU A 4 0.13 -11.42 -17.97
N ALA A 5 1.41 -11.52 -18.34
CA ALA A 5 2.07 -12.82 -18.45
C ALA A 5 2.23 -13.50 -17.08
N THR A 6 2.50 -12.74 -16.01
CA THR A 6 2.50 -13.26 -14.63
C THR A 6 1.11 -13.78 -14.24
N LEU A 7 0.06 -13.00 -14.51
CA LEU A 7 -1.31 -13.36 -14.20
C LEU A 7 -1.73 -14.65 -14.92
N GLU A 8 -1.45 -14.76 -16.22
CA GLU A 8 -1.74 -15.95 -17.02
C GLU A 8 -1.01 -17.18 -16.51
N ALA A 9 0.30 -17.07 -16.25
CA ALA A 9 1.10 -18.17 -15.75
C ALA A 9 0.66 -18.65 -14.35
N ALA A 10 0.15 -17.74 -13.52
CA ALA A 10 -0.27 -18.04 -12.17
C ALA A 10 -1.76 -18.44 -12.06
N ALA A 11 -2.56 -18.25 -13.11
CA ALA A 11 -3.99 -18.51 -13.12
C ALA A 11 -4.42 -19.90 -12.58
N PRO A 12 -3.71 -21.01 -12.87
CA PRO A 12 -4.08 -22.34 -12.35
C PRO A 12 -4.04 -22.47 -10.82
N PHE A 13 -3.34 -21.55 -10.14
CA PHE A 13 -3.13 -21.61 -8.69
C PHE A 13 -4.07 -20.71 -7.89
N ALA A 14 -4.92 -19.92 -8.55
CA ALA A 14 -5.79 -18.92 -7.93
C ALA A 14 -5.07 -18.07 -6.85
N PRO A 15 -3.92 -17.45 -7.17
CA PRO A 15 -3.11 -16.76 -6.18
C PRO A 15 -3.80 -15.47 -5.71
N LYS A 16 -3.44 -15.05 -4.49
CA LYS A 16 -3.59 -13.66 -4.09
C LYS A 16 -2.51 -12.81 -4.76
N LEU A 17 -2.88 -11.71 -5.38
CA LEU A 17 -2.00 -10.83 -6.14
C LEU A 17 -1.90 -9.48 -5.48
N ARG A 18 -0.67 -8.99 -5.33
CA ARG A 18 -0.37 -7.70 -4.73
C ARG A 18 0.60 -6.98 -5.64
N VAL A 19 0.43 -5.69 -5.80
CA VAL A 19 1.31 -4.87 -6.65
C VAL A 19 1.98 -3.81 -5.80
N ASP A 20 3.30 -3.85 -5.75
CA ASP A 20 4.11 -2.79 -5.19
C ASP A 20 4.52 -1.84 -6.32
N ALA A 21 4.11 -0.57 -6.21
CA ALA A 21 4.49 0.46 -7.15
C ALA A 21 5.80 1.17 -6.75
N ASN A 22 6.30 0.97 -5.52
CA ASN A 22 7.52 1.57 -4.97
C ASN A 22 7.63 3.09 -5.23
N GLY A 23 6.50 3.78 -5.16
CA GLY A 23 6.38 5.22 -5.41
C GLY A 23 6.53 5.65 -6.85
N GLY A 24 6.42 4.71 -7.79
CA GLY A 24 6.67 4.91 -9.22
C GLY A 24 5.54 5.57 -9.99
N TRP A 25 4.37 5.83 -9.38
CA TRP A 25 3.24 6.44 -10.07
C TRP A 25 3.05 7.91 -9.69
N SER A 26 2.66 8.70 -10.68
CA SER A 26 2.02 9.99 -10.42
C SER A 26 0.61 9.76 -9.85
N LEU A 27 0.02 10.80 -9.24
CA LEU A 27 -1.36 10.73 -8.78
C LEU A 27 -2.37 10.35 -9.89
N SER A 28 -2.18 10.89 -11.10
CA SER A 28 -3.04 10.57 -12.24
C SER A 28 -2.90 9.12 -12.68
N ASP A 29 -1.66 8.63 -12.77
CA ASP A 29 -1.39 7.26 -13.18
C ASP A 29 -1.89 6.28 -12.13
N ALA A 30 -1.70 6.58 -10.84
CA ALA A 30 -2.20 5.77 -9.75
C ALA A 30 -3.72 5.58 -9.80
N LYS A 31 -4.49 6.63 -10.12
CA LYS A 31 -5.96 6.52 -10.30
C LYS A 31 -6.33 5.56 -11.44
N VAL A 32 -5.60 5.60 -12.55
CA VAL A 32 -5.83 4.70 -13.69
C VAL A 32 -5.43 3.28 -13.33
N MET A 33 -4.24 3.09 -12.76
CA MET A 33 -3.69 1.80 -12.40
C MET A 33 -4.54 1.08 -11.35
N LEU A 34 -5.02 1.79 -10.33
CA LEU A 34 -5.88 1.17 -9.31
C LEU A 34 -7.14 0.56 -9.91
N ARG A 35 -7.80 1.24 -10.85
CA ARG A 35 -8.97 0.68 -11.56
C ARG A 35 -8.59 -0.52 -12.43
N TRP A 36 -7.54 -0.37 -13.22
CA TRP A 36 -7.07 -1.42 -14.12
C TRP A 36 -6.66 -2.70 -13.36
N LEU A 37 -6.01 -2.56 -12.22
CA LEU A 37 -5.62 -3.67 -11.35
C LEU A 37 -6.81 -4.31 -10.63
N ALA A 38 -7.80 -3.50 -10.22
CA ALA A 38 -9.01 -4.00 -9.56
C ALA A 38 -9.80 -4.95 -10.46
N GLU A 39 -9.96 -4.59 -11.74
CA GLU A 39 -10.61 -5.43 -12.75
C GLU A 39 -9.91 -6.78 -12.98
N ARG A 40 -8.66 -6.92 -12.54
CA ARG A 40 -7.81 -8.10 -12.73
C ARG A 40 -7.58 -8.89 -11.45
N GLY A 41 -8.36 -8.61 -10.40
CA GLY A 41 -8.35 -9.39 -9.16
C GLY A 41 -7.13 -9.18 -8.28
N VAL A 42 -6.46 -8.03 -8.36
CA VAL A 42 -5.43 -7.65 -7.40
C VAL A 42 -6.07 -7.40 -6.03
N ASP A 43 -5.44 -7.88 -4.95
CA ASP A 43 -5.94 -7.74 -3.59
C ASP A 43 -5.64 -6.35 -3.00
N TYR A 44 -4.45 -5.80 -3.23
CA TYR A 44 -4.07 -4.46 -2.81
C TYR A 44 -2.89 -3.89 -3.60
N VAL A 45 -2.71 -2.57 -3.51
CA VAL A 45 -1.53 -1.85 -4.01
C VAL A 45 -0.70 -1.30 -2.86
N GLU A 46 0.61 -1.45 -2.96
CA GLU A 46 1.60 -0.89 -2.04
C GLU A 46 2.32 0.31 -2.65
N GLN A 47 2.53 1.33 -1.82
CA GLN A 47 3.30 2.54 -2.08
C GLN A 47 3.05 3.13 -3.48
N PRO A 48 1.82 3.59 -3.81
CA PRO A 48 1.53 4.12 -5.15
C PRO A 48 2.36 5.36 -5.48
N LEU A 49 2.54 6.25 -4.51
CA LEU A 49 3.20 7.55 -4.67
C LEU A 49 4.56 7.57 -3.99
N VAL A 50 5.47 8.41 -4.50
CA VAL A 50 6.81 8.60 -3.94
C VAL A 50 6.76 9.07 -2.48
N GLU A 51 7.73 8.63 -1.67
CA GLU A 51 7.92 9.12 -0.29
C GLU A 51 8.00 10.66 -0.31
N GLY A 52 7.21 11.32 0.54
CA GLY A 52 7.06 12.77 0.60
C GLY A 52 5.83 13.34 -0.13
N ALA A 53 5.12 12.55 -0.93
CA ALA A 53 3.87 12.93 -1.58
C ALA A 53 2.61 12.40 -0.85
N GLU A 54 2.72 12.13 0.45
CA GLU A 54 1.62 11.50 1.22
C GLU A 54 0.39 12.38 1.38
N ASP A 55 0.54 13.69 1.23
CA ASP A 55 -0.56 14.67 1.21
C ASP A 55 -1.56 14.42 0.06
N GLN A 56 -1.13 13.70 -0.98
CA GLN A 56 -1.95 13.32 -2.13
C GLN A 56 -2.68 11.98 -1.92
N LEU A 57 -2.23 11.13 -0.99
CA LEU A 57 -2.83 9.82 -0.74
C LEU A 57 -4.33 9.87 -0.42
N PRO A 58 -4.85 10.84 0.38
CA PRO A 58 -6.29 10.95 0.62
C PRO A 58 -7.13 11.07 -0.66
N GLN A 59 -6.57 11.65 -1.73
CA GLN A 59 -7.26 11.77 -3.02
C GLN A 59 -7.35 10.44 -3.78
N LEU A 60 -6.42 9.52 -3.55
CA LEU A 60 -6.51 8.14 -4.03
C LEU A 60 -7.43 7.33 -3.13
N PHE A 61 -7.30 7.53 -1.83
CA PHE A 61 -8.02 6.77 -0.81
C PHE A 61 -9.53 6.97 -0.91
N ALA A 62 -9.96 8.20 -1.21
CA ALA A 62 -11.36 8.52 -1.49
C ALA A 62 -11.85 7.78 -2.75
N GLY A 63 -12.70 6.77 -2.56
CA GLY A 63 -13.28 6.00 -3.67
C GLY A 63 -12.32 5.00 -4.32
N ARG A 64 -11.23 4.62 -3.63
CA ARG A 64 -10.29 3.60 -4.12
C ARG A 64 -11.03 2.29 -4.43
N PRO A 65 -10.76 1.65 -5.58
CA PRO A 65 -11.29 0.32 -5.89
C PRO A 65 -10.50 -0.81 -5.22
N LEU A 66 -9.30 -0.51 -4.70
CA LEU A 66 -8.40 -1.44 -4.04
C LEU A 66 -7.86 -0.85 -2.74
N PRO A 67 -7.60 -1.67 -1.71
CA PRO A 67 -6.85 -1.25 -0.54
C PRO A 67 -5.48 -0.68 -0.89
N LEU A 68 -5.07 0.36 -0.15
CA LEU A 68 -3.78 1.03 -0.29
C LEU A 68 -2.91 0.74 0.93
N TYR A 69 -1.71 0.24 0.70
CA TYR A 69 -0.69 0.05 1.72
C TYR A 69 0.47 1.00 1.47
N VAL A 70 1.16 1.38 2.54
CA VAL A 70 2.39 2.18 2.48
C VAL A 70 3.54 1.42 3.14
N ASP A 71 4.75 1.55 2.60
CA ASP A 71 5.99 1.04 3.19
C ASP A 71 6.89 2.23 3.52
N GLU A 72 7.60 2.78 2.53
CA GLU A 72 8.63 3.81 2.73
C GLU A 72 8.09 5.05 3.46
N SER A 73 6.82 5.39 3.29
CA SER A 73 6.17 6.52 3.96
C SER A 73 5.98 6.36 5.47
N CYS A 74 6.15 5.16 6.04
CA CYS A 74 5.99 4.88 7.47
C CYS A 74 7.24 4.20 8.05
N ARG A 75 8.05 4.96 8.80
CA ARG A 75 9.26 4.43 9.44
C ARG A 75 9.09 4.22 10.95
N PHE A 76 8.24 5.01 11.59
CA PHE A 76 8.02 5.04 13.03
C PHE A 76 6.54 5.11 13.39
N ALA A 77 6.18 4.77 14.63
CA ALA A 77 4.79 4.77 15.07
C ALA A 77 4.16 6.17 14.98
N ARG A 78 4.97 7.22 15.14
CA ARG A 78 4.55 8.62 14.99
C ARG A 78 4.13 9.01 13.57
N ASP A 79 4.49 8.21 12.56
CA ASP A 79 4.14 8.50 11.16
C ASP A 79 2.72 8.02 10.84
N VAL A 80 2.18 7.07 11.60
CA VAL A 80 0.85 6.47 11.34
C VAL A 80 -0.30 7.49 11.32
N PRO A 81 -0.42 8.44 12.28
CA PRO A 81 -1.58 9.33 12.31
C PRO A 81 -1.77 10.16 11.04
N ARG A 82 -0.68 10.58 10.37
CA ARG A 82 -0.76 11.33 9.11
C ARG A 82 -1.15 10.46 7.91
N LEU A 83 -0.96 9.13 8.00
CA LEU A 83 -1.22 8.17 6.91
C LEU A 83 -2.62 7.54 6.99
N ALA A 84 -3.25 7.55 8.16
CA ALA A 84 -4.55 6.92 8.40
C ALA A 84 -5.69 7.41 7.49
N GLY A 85 -5.60 8.63 6.96
CA GLY A 85 -6.57 9.17 5.99
C GLY A 85 -6.27 8.83 4.52
N GLY A 86 -5.15 8.15 4.25
CA GLY A 86 -4.62 7.89 2.91
C GLY A 86 -4.25 6.43 2.64
N ALA A 87 -4.28 5.56 3.65
CA ALA A 87 -3.88 4.16 3.54
C ALA A 87 -4.72 3.24 4.44
N ASP A 88 -4.94 2.01 3.98
CA ASP A 88 -5.59 0.92 4.71
C ASP A 88 -4.63 0.19 5.65
N GLY A 89 -3.34 0.24 5.35
CA GLY A 89 -2.35 -0.54 6.07
C GLY A 89 -0.93 -0.05 5.86
N VAL A 90 -0.03 -0.60 6.67
CA VAL A 90 1.41 -0.36 6.58
C VAL A 90 2.10 -1.70 6.37
N ASN A 91 2.97 -1.80 5.36
CA ASN A 91 3.87 -2.93 5.19
C ASN A 91 5.20 -2.59 5.86
N LEU A 92 5.55 -3.31 6.93
CA LEU A 92 6.69 -2.97 7.78
C LEU A 92 7.90 -3.85 7.48
N LYS A 93 9.05 -3.20 7.27
CA LYS A 93 10.34 -3.88 7.19
C LYS A 93 11.09 -3.68 8.52
N LEU A 94 11.28 -4.77 9.29
CA LEU A 94 11.92 -4.73 10.63
C LEU A 94 13.27 -4.00 10.64
N MET A 95 14.06 -4.17 9.59
CA MET A 95 15.37 -3.53 9.43
C MET A 95 15.30 -2.02 9.16
N LYS A 96 14.14 -1.50 8.78
CA LYS A 96 13.93 -0.08 8.44
C LYS A 96 13.19 0.71 9.54
N CYS A 97 12.53 0.01 10.46
CA CYS A 97 11.65 0.64 11.46
C CYS A 97 12.24 0.69 12.88
N GLY A 98 13.56 0.58 13.06
CA GLY A 98 14.19 0.68 14.39
C GLY A 98 14.08 -0.58 15.26
N GLY A 99 13.80 -1.74 14.66
CA GLY A 99 13.75 -3.04 15.34
C GLY A 99 12.36 -3.43 15.88
N ILE A 100 12.31 -4.54 16.63
CA ILE A 100 11.06 -5.17 17.07
C ILE A 100 10.21 -4.26 17.98
N THR A 101 10.85 -3.54 18.91
CA THR A 101 10.14 -2.65 19.85
C THR A 101 9.34 -1.58 19.12
N GLU A 102 9.94 -0.94 18.13
CA GLU A 102 9.29 0.12 17.37
C GLU A 102 8.27 -0.47 16.37
N ALA A 103 8.55 -1.64 15.78
CA ALA A 103 7.57 -2.37 14.97
C ALA A 103 6.27 -2.64 15.73
N LEU A 104 6.35 -3.08 17.00
CA LEU A 104 5.17 -3.29 17.85
C LEU A 104 4.40 -1.99 18.11
N ARG A 105 5.09 -0.86 18.27
CA ARG A 105 4.45 0.45 18.40
C ARG A 105 3.74 0.87 17.12
N ILE A 106 4.34 0.61 15.96
CA ILE A 106 3.70 0.90 14.67
C ILE A 106 2.44 0.06 14.50
N ILE A 107 2.49 -1.24 14.81
CA ILE A 107 1.31 -2.12 14.77
C ILE A 107 0.22 -1.61 15.70
N ALA A 108 0.57 -1.22 16.93
CA ALA A 108 -0.40 -0.68 17.89
C ALA A 108 -1.04 0.62 17.38
N ALA A 109 -0.24 1.55 16.87
CA ALA A 109 -0.72 2.80 16.29
C ALA A 109 -1.62 2.55 15.06
N ALA A 110 -1.21 1.69 14.13
CA ALA A 110 -1.97 1.34 12.93
C ALA A 110 -3.36 0.80 13.32
N ARG A 111 -3.41 -0.15 14.26
CA ARG A 111 -4.68 -0.70 14.77
C ARG A 111 -5.57 0.35 15.42
N ALA A 112 -5.00 1.27 16.21
CA ALA A 112 -5.75 2.36 16.83
C ALA A 112 -6.37 3.32 15.80
N HIS A 113 -5.75 3.45 14.63
CA HIS A 113 -6.27 4.21 13.49
C HIS A 113 -7.12 3.38 12.51
N GLY A 114 -7.45 2.13 12.85
CA GLY A 114 -8.27 1.26 12.02
C GLY A 114 -7.56 0.65 10.81
N MET A 115 -6.24 0.79 10.73
CA MET A 115 -5.39 0.24 9.67
C MET A 115 -5.01 -1.22 9.95
N GLY A 116 -4.74 -1.99 8.89
CA GLY A 116 -4.24 -3.37 8.96
C GLY A 116 -5.33 -4.43 9.09
N ARG A 117 -6.49 -4.21 8.45
CA ARG A 117 -7.58 -5.18 8.34
C ARG A 117 -7.46 -6.03 7.07
#